data_AF-A0A7J8XLU3-F1
#
_entry.id   AF-A0A7J8XLU3-F1
#
_cell.length_a   1.000
_cell.length_b   1.000
_cell.length_c   1.000
_cell.angle_alpha   90.00
_cell.angle_beta   90.00
_cell.angle_gamma   90.00
#
_symmetry.space_group_name_H-M   'P 1'
#
loop_
_entity.id
_entity.type
_entity.pdbx_description
1 polymer ?
#
loop_
_entity_poly.entity_id
_entity_poly.type
_entity_poly.pdbx_seq_one_letter_code
_entity_poly.pdbx_strand_id
1 'polypeptide(L)'
;MSIEDNGGLRVLAINILGRFLSNRDNNIRYVGLNMLMKAIMVDAKAVQRHRATILECVKDSDASIQKRALELVYLLVNESNVKPLTKELIEYLEVSNQEFKGDITAKICSLVEKFSPAKIWYIDQMLKVLSEAGNFVKDEVWHALIIVISNASDLHGYTVRALYRVFQASTEQESLVRVAVWCVGEYGDMLVNNVGMLDIEEPI
;
A
#
# COMPACT_ATOMS: atom_id res chain seq x y z
N MET A 1 31.55 21.85 -25.42
CA MET A 1 30.68 20.87 -26.10
C MET A 1 29.88 20.13 -25.03
N SER A 2 28.90 20.81 -24.44
CA SER A 2 27.95 20.17 -23.52
C SER A 2 26.92 19.43 -24.36
N ILE A 3 26.74 18.14 -24.09
CA ILE A 3 25.67 17.35 -24.70
C ILE A 3 24.37 17.87 -24.07
N GLU A 4 23.77 18.88 -24.69
CA GLU A 4 22.48 19.44 -24.31
C GLU A 4 21.39 18.39 -24.58
N ASP A 5 20.92 17.82 -23.46
CA ASP A 5 19.58 17.26 -23.23
C ASP A 5 18.88 16.57 -24.41
N ASN A 6 19.35 15.38 -24.77
CA ASN A 6 18.66 14.55 -25.75
C ASN A 6 17.52 13.75 -25.07
N GLY A 7 16.48 14.45 -24.62
CA GLY A 7 15.31 13.87 -23.95
C GLY A 7 14.68 12.71 -24.73
N GLY A 8 14.74 12.76 -26.06
CA GLY A 8 14.30 11.65 -26.92
C GLY A 8 15.10 10.36 -26.73
N LEU A 9 16.43 10.44 -26.62
CA LEU A 9 17.28 9.28 -26.35
C LEU A 9 17.05 8.72 -24.93
N ARG A 10 16.78 9.60 -23.95
CA ARG A 10 16.45 9.19 -22.58
C ARG A 10 15.16 8.37 -22.55
N VAL A 11 14.10 8.86 -23.18
CA VAL A 11 12.82 8.15 -23.26
C VAL A 11 12.99 6.83 -24.03
N LEU A 12 13.79 6.82 -25.10
CA LEU A 12 14.10 5.58 -25.83
C LEU A 12 14.79 4.55 -24.93
N ALA A 13 15.81 4.95 -24.16
CA ALA A 13 16.49 4.07 -23.24
C ALA A 13 15.53 3.50 -22.17
N ILE A 14 14.68 4.35 -21.59
CA ILE A 14 13.66 3.91 -20.61
C ILE A 14 12.67 2.94 -21.25
N ASN A 15 12.27 3.14 -22.50
CA ASN A 15 11.40 2.22 -23.21
C ASN A 15 12.07 0.86 -23.47
N ILE A 16 13.38 0.84 -23.75
CA ILE A 16 14.14 -0.41 -23.87
C ILE A 16 14.19 -1.12 -22.51
N LEU A 17 14.47 -0.40 -21.43
CA LEU A 17 14.44 -0.96 -20.06
C LEU A 17 13.05 -1.50 -19.69
N GLY A 18 11.97 -0.82 -20.08
CA GLY A 18 10.61 -1.31 -19.90
C GLY A 18 10.37 -2.66 -20.59
N ARG A 19 10.92 -2.87 -21.80
CA ARG A 19 10.84 -4.15 -22.51
C ARG A 19 11.63 -5.26 -21.80
N PHE A 20 12.68 -4.93 -21.05
CA PHE A 20 13.43 -5.94 -20.28
C PHE A 20 12.56 -6.59 -19.21
N LEU A 21 11.54 -5.89 -18.68
CA LEU A 21 10.64 -6.42 -17.66
C LEU A 21 9.76 -7.58 -18.15
N SER A 22 9.50 -7.65 -19.45
CA SER A 22 8.73 -8.75 -20.08
C SER A 22 9.64 -9.83 -20.68
N ASN A 23 10.94 -9.80 -20.41
CA ASN A 23 11.86 -10.81 -20.89
C ASN A 23 11.64 -12.14 -20.15
N ARG A 24 11.94 -13.26 -20.81
CA ARG A 24 11.89 -14.61 -20.22
C ARG A 24 13.04 -14.87 -19.25
N ASP A 25 14.17 -14.19 -19.41
CA ASP A 25 15.33 -14.33 -18.53
C ASP A 25 15.16 -13.46 -17.27
N ASN A 26 15.14 -14.10 -16.10
CA ASN A 26 15.04 -13.45 -14.80
C ASN A 26 16.15 -12.42 -14.58
N ASN A 27 17.37 -12.67 -15.05
CA ASN A 27 18.49 -11.76 -14.89
C ASN A 27 18.26 -10.47 -15.68
N ILE A 28 17.70 -10.56 -16.88
CA ILE A 28 17.36 -9.39 -17.70
C ILE A 28 16.29 -8.56 -17.03
N ARG A 29 15.24 -9.20 -16.50
CA ARG A 29 14.19 -8.50 -15.72
C ARG A 29 14.77 -7.81 -14.50
N TYR A 30 15.62 -8.50 -13.74
CA TYR A 30 16.29 -7.96 -12.56
C TYR A 30 17.16 -6.75 -12.90
N VAL A 31 17.95 -6.81 -13.97
CA VAL A 31 18.74 -5.66 -14.45
C VAL A 31 17.82 -4.51 -14.89
N GLY A 32 16.74 -4.82 -15.61
CA GLY A 32 15.73 -3.85 -16.01
C GLY A 32 15.17 -3.07 -14.82
N LEU A 33 14.73 -3.77 -13.77
CA LEU A 33 14.22 -3.17 -12.54
C LEU A 33 15.26 -2.25 -11.87
N ASN A 34 16.49 -2.73 -11.69
CA ASN A 34 17.57 -1.93 -11.07
C ASN A 34 17.91 -0.67 -11.89
N MET A 35 17.91 -0.77 -13.21
CA MET A 35 18.18 0.37 -14.07
C MET A 35 17.02 1.36 -14.09
N LEU A 36 15.76 0.89 -14.06
CA LEU A 36 14.60 1.74 -13.93
C LEU A 36 14.56 2.48 -12.58
N MET A 37 14.99 1.84 -11.49
CA MET A 37 15.15 2.52 -10.18
C MET A 37 16.08 3.73 -10.28
N LYS A 38 17.22 3.59 -10.98
CA LYS A 38 18.14 4.71 -11.23
C LYS A 38 17.53 5.75 -12.18
N ALA A 39 16.80 5.30 -13.20
CA ALA A 39 16.20 6.17 -14.20
C ALA A 39 15.07 7.07 -13.64
N ILE A 40 14.40 6.68 -12.55
CA ILE A 40 13.38 7.51 -11.88
C ILE A 40 13.94 8.89 -11.50
N MET A 41 15.20 8.96 -11.03
CA MET A 41 15.83 10.23 -10.65
C MET A 41 16.04 11.17 -11.84
N VAL A 42 16.01 10.63 -13.06
CA VAL A 42 16.32 11.36 -14.30
C VAL A 42 15.03 11.71 -15.07
N ASP A 43 14.09 10.77 -15.16
CA ASP A 43 12.78 10.98 -15.79
C ASP A 43 11.73 10.03 -15.22
N ALA A 44 11.17 10.40 -14.07
CA ALA A 44 10.10 9.66 -13.42
C ALA A 44 8.88 9.51 -14.33
N LYS A 45 8.53 10.52 -15.14
CA LYS A 45 7.32 10.48 -16.00
C LYS A 45 7.42 9.39 -17.06
N ALA A 46 8.59 9.20 -17.66
CA ALA A 46 8.81 8.12 -18.61
C ALA A 46 8.74 6.73 -17.95
N VAL A 47 9.30 6.57 -16.75
CA VAL A 47 9.23 5.29 -16.01
C VAL A 47 7.79 4.96 -15.59
N GLN A 48 6.99 5.95 -15.19
CA GLN A 48 5.57 5.77 -14.84
C GLN A 48 4.74 5.12 -15.95
N ARG A 49 5.11 5.29 -17.23
CA ARG A 49 4.42 4.65 -18.36
C ARG A 49 4.51 3.12 -18.33
N HIS A 50 5.54 2.58 -17.67
CA HIS A 50 5.77 1.15 -17.51
C HIS A 50 5.23 0.61 -16.18
N ARG A 51 4.48 1.42 -15.40
CA ARG A 51 3.92 1.05 -14.09
C ARG A 51 3.20 -0.29 -14.10
N ALA A 52 2.35 -0.54 -15.09
CA ALA A 52 1.56 -1.78 -15.16
C ALA A 52 2.48 -3.01 -15.22
N THR A 53 3.50 -2.98 -16.07
CA THR A 53 4.49 -4.08 -16.17
C THR A 53 5.31 -4.23 -14.90
N ILE A 54 5.64 -3.12 -14.23
CA ILE A 54 6.37 -3.15 -12.95
C ILE A 54 5.52 -3.80 -11.85
N LEU A 55 4.22 -3.51 -11.80
CA LEU A 55 3.28 -4.14 -10.86
C LEU A 55 3.14 -5.64 -11.11
N GLU A 56 3.12 -6.07 -12.37
CA GLU A 56 3.14 -7.50 -12.68
C GLU A 56 4.44 -8.19 -12.21
N CYS A 57 5.58 -7.49 -12.21
CA CYS A 57 6.82 -8.02 -11.63
C CYS A 57 6.76 -8.18 -10.10
N VAL A 58 5.85 -7.49 -9.38
CA VAL A 58 5.64 -7.70 -7.94
C VAL A 58 5.05 -9.09 -7.68
N LYS A 59 4.32 -9.63 -8.67
CA LYS A 59 3.70 -10.96 -8.65
C LYS A 59 4.60 -12.05 -9.25
N ASP A 60 5.86 -11.73 -9.58
CA ASP A 60 6.77 -12.69 -10.22
C ASP A 60 7.05 -13.90 -9.31
N SER A 61 7.34 -15.06 -9.90
CA SER A 61 7.73 -16.25 -9.13
C SER A 61 9.09 -16.12 -8.43
N ASP A 62 9.97 -15.25 -8.93
CA ASP A 62 11.31 -15.03 -8.39
C ASP A 62 11.29 -13.97 -7.28
N ALA A 63 11.61 -14.38 -6.05
CA ALA A 63 11.60 -13.50 -4.88
C ALA A 63 12.52 -12.27 -5.03
N SER A 64 13.61 -12.36 -5.78
CA SER A 64 14.51 -11.22 -6.02
C SER A 64 13.87 -10.19 -6.93
N ILE A 65 13.12 -10.64 -7.94
CA ILE A 65 12.34 -9.78 -8.83
C ILE A 65 11.19 -9.13 -8.06
N GLN A 66 10.44 -9.91 -7.25
CA GLN A 66 9.35 -9.41 -6.41
C GLN A 66 9.82 -8.25 -5.52
N LYS A 67 10.92 -8.44 -4.79
CA LYS A 67 11.47 -7.43 -3.88
C LYS A 67 11.90 -6.16 -4.61
N ARG A 68 12.61 -6.29 -5.74
CA ARG A 68 13.03 -5.13 -6.54
C ARG A 68 11.87 -4.40 -7.19
N ALA A 69 10.87 -5.13 -7.67
CA ALA A 69 9.67 -4.54 -8.22
C ALA A 69 8.90 -3.76 -7.16
N LEU A 70 8.74 -4.30 -5.94
CA LEU A 70 8.08 -3.62 -4.84
C LEU A 70 8.83 -2.34 -4.41
N GLU A 71 10.17 -2.37 -4.35
CA GLU A 71 10.97 -1.17 -4.12
C GLU A 71 10.76 -0.12 -5.20
N LEU A 72 10.72 -0.54 -6.47
CA LEU A 72 10.48 0.35 -7.59
C LEU A 72 9.06 0.95 -7.56
N VAL A 73 8.04 0.15 -7.23
CA VAL A 73 6.66 0.64 -7.04
C VAL A 73 6.62 1.70 -5.95
N TYR A 74 7.27 1.48 -4.81
CA TYR A 74 7.34 2.46 -3.72
C TYR A 74 7.93 3.80 -4.18
N LEU A 75 8.97 3.78 -5.03
CA LEU A 75 9.56 4.99 -5.61
C LEU A 75 8.68 5.68 -6.66
N LEU A 76 7.75 4.94 -7.28
CA LEU A 76 6.79 5.48 -8.24
C LEU A 76 5.56 6.10 -7.58
N VAL A 77 5.30 5.85 -6.31
CA VAL A 77 4.13 6.43 -5.65
C VAL A 77 4.29 7.94 -5.49
N ASN A 78 3.21 8.66 -5.81
CA ASN A 78 3.02 10.08 -5.59
C ASN A 78 1.54 10.35 -5.26
N GLU A 79 1.21 11.60 -4.97
CA GLU A 79 -0.14 12.02 -4.56
C GLU A 79 -1.23 11.68 -5.58
N SER A 80 -0.90 11.66 -6.88
CA SER A 80 -1.88 11.40 -7.94
C SER A 80 -2.20 9.91 -8.11
N ASN A 81 -1.29 9.01 -7.69
CA ASN A 81 -1.39 7.58 -7.98
C ASN A 81 -1.38 6.68 -6.73
N VAL A 82 -1.25 7.25 -5.52
CA VAL A 82 -1.24 6.50 -4.26
C VAL A 82 -2.48 5.62 -4.11
N LYS A 83 -3.68 6.16 -4.33
CA LYS A 83 -4.94 5.42 -4.14
C LYS A 83 -5.00 4.12 -4.96
N PRO A 84 -4.83 4.14 -6.30
CA PRO A 84 -4.86 2.92 -7.08
C PRO A 84 -3.67 2.00 -6.79
N LEU A 85 -2.46 2.53 -6.52
CA LEU A 85 -1.30 1.69 -6.21
C LEU A 85 -1.45 0.94 -4.89
N THR A 86 -1.90 1.63 -3.84
CA THR A 86 -2.17 1.01 -2.54
C THR A 86 -3.24 -0.08 -2.66
N LYS A 87 -4.30 0.17 -3.44
CA LYS A 87 -5.34 -0.82 -3.68
C LYS A 87 -4.77 -2.10 -4.33
N GLU A 88 -4.01 -1.97 -5.40
CA GLU A 88 -3.39 -3.12 -6.08
C GLU A 88 -2.42 -3.90 -5.17
N LEU A 89 -1.67 -3.19 -4.30
CA LEU A 89 -0.77 -3.83 -3.34
C LEU A 89 -1.52 -4.59 -2.24
N ILE A 90 -2.66 -4.06 -1.77
CA ILE A 90 -3.53 -4.75 -0.81
C ILE A 90 -4.15 -5.99 -1.45
N GLU A 91 -4.67 -5.89 -2.68
CA GLU A 91 -5.20 -7.05 -3.41
C GLU A 91 -4.13 -8.14 -3.59
N TYR A 92 -2.88 -7.75 -3.82
CA TYR A 92 -1.78 -8.70 -3.90
C TYR A 92 -1.39 -9.30 -2.52
N LEU A 93 -1.52 -8.53 -1.44
CA LEU A 93 -1.23 -8.99 -0.08
C LEU A 93 -2.09 -10.20 0.31
N GLU A 94 -3.35 -10.24 -0.14
CA GLU A 94 -4.28 -11.35 0.09
C GLU A 94 -3.69 -12.69 -0.41
N VAL A 95 -3.19 -12.69 -1.65
CA VAL A 95 -2.70 -13.89 -2.36
C VAL A 95 -1.19 -14.15 -2.22
N SER A 96 -0.45 -13.24 -1.57
CA SER A 96 1.01 -13.33 -1.43
C SER A 96 1.47 -14.44 -0.48
N ASN A 97 2.67 -14.97 -0.72
CA ASN A 97 3.34 -15.91 0.16
C ASN A 97 3.70 -15.26 1.51
N GLN A 98 3.65 -16.05 2.60
CA GLN A 98 3.92 -15.60 3.98
C GLN A 98 5.27 -14.89 4.12
N GLU A 99 6.31 -15.38 3.45
CA GLU A 99 7.66 -14.77 3.49
C GLU A 99 7.69 -13.35 2.92
N PHE A 100 6.81 -13.03 1.96
CA PHE A 100 6.78 -11.72 1.29
C PHE A 100 5.68 -10.80 1.86
N LYS A 101 4.66 -11.36 2.53
CA LYS A 101 3.59 -10.57 3.17
C LYS A 101 4.15 -9.49 4.10
N GLY A 102 5.21 -9.79 4.86
CA GLY A 102 5.87 -8.82 5.74
C GLY A 102 6.44 -7.61 4.99
N ASP A 103 7.14 -7.84 3.88
CA ASP A 103 7.74 -6.78 3.07
C ASP A 103 6.66 -5.91 2.42
N ILE A 104 5.62 -6.51 1.83
CA ILE A 104 4.49 -5.79 1.23
C ILE A 104 3.76 -4.96 2.29
N THR A 105 3.43 -5.56 3.43
CA THR A 105 2.73 -4.90 4.54
C THR A 105 3.48 -3.67 5.00
N ALA A 106 4.80 -3.80 5.25
CA ALA A 106 5.63 -2.68 5.67
C ALA A 106 5.64 -1.54 4.64
N LYS A 107 5.68 -1.86 3.34
CA LYS A 107 5.61 -0.86 2.27
C LYS A 107 4.24 -0.20 2.18
N ILE A 108 3.15 -0.95 2.27
CA ILE A 108 1.79 -0.39 2.26
C ILE A 108 1.62 0.58 3.43
N CYS A 109 1.97 0.18 4.66
CA CYS A 109 1.86 1.05 5.84
C CYS A 109 2.64 2.36 5.65
N SER A 110 3.87 2.27 5.15
CA SER A 110 4.70 3.46 4.88
C SER A 110 4.11 4.38 3.79
N LEU A 111 3.50 3.81 2.75
CA LEU A 111 2.83 4.58 1.70
C LEU A 111 1.58 5.28 2.23
N VAL A 112 0.77 4.57 3.00
CA VAL A 112 -0.46 5.09 3.61
C VAL A 112 -0.14 6.22 4.59
N GLU A 113 0.88 6.05 5.44
CA GLU A 113 1.35 7.09 6.35
C GLU A 113 1.83 8.35 5.61
N LYS A 114 2.61 8.18 4.55
CA LYS A 114 3.25 9.29 3.84
C LYS A 114 2.30 10.07 2.92
N PHE A 115 1.39 9.37 2.24
CA PHE A 115 0.61 9.93 1.13
C PHE A 115 -0.90 9.95 1.40
N SER A 116 -1.33 9.71 2.64
CA SER A 116 -2.76 9.78 2.96
C SER A 116 -3.34 11.18 2.68
N PRO A 117 -4.37 11.29 1.82
CA PRO A 117 -5.00 12.56 1.53
C PRO A 117 -6.05 12.94 2.59
N ALA A 118 -6.55 11.98 3.38
CA ALA A 118 -7.60 12.18 4.36
C ALA A 118 -7.54 11.13 5.48
N LYS A 119 -7.90 11.50 6.70
CA LYS A 119 -7.88 10.60 7.87
C LYS A 119 -8.76 9.36 7.66
N ILE A 120 -9.96 9.52 7.07
CA ILE A 120 -10.85 8.39 6.78
C ILE A 120 -10.20 7.38 5.83
N TRP A 121 -9.51 7.86 4.78
CA TRP A 121 -8.82 6.97 3.84
C TRP A 121 -7.65 6.24 4.50
N TYR A 122 -6.90 6.93 5.38
CA TYR A 122 -5.85 6.30 6.18
C TYR A 122 -6.42 5.15 7.02
N ILE A 123 -7.50 5.41 7.77
CA ILE A 123 -8.16 4.42 8.62
C ILE A 123 -8.62 3.23 7.77
N ASP A 124 -9.31 3.47 6.65
CA ASP A 124 -9.79 2.40 5.75
C ASP A 124 -8.66 1.50 5.24
N GLN A 125 -7.54 2.10 4.82
CA GLN A 125 -6.42 1.29 4.31
C GLN A 125 -5.76 0.51 5.45
N MET A 126 -5.59 1.12 6.62
CA MET A 126 -5.01 0.44 7.78
C MET A 126 -5.89 -0.70 8.27
N LEU A 127 -7.23 -0.54 8.30
CA LEU A 127 -8.15 -1.62 8.66
C LEU A 127 -8.07 -2.81 7.71
N LYS A 128 -7.96 -2.54 6.39
CA LYS A 128 -7.75 -3.61 5.39
C LYS A 128 -6.43 -4.33 5.60
N VAL A 129 -5.35 -3.60 5.83
CA VAL A 129 -4.04 -4.23 6.10
C VAL A 129 -4.07 -5.07 7.39
N LEU A 130 -4.74 -4.60 8.44
CA LEU A 130 -4.89 -5.34 9.69
C LEU A 130 -5.74 -6.60 9.52
N SER A 131 -6.78 -6.57 8.66
CA SER A 131 -7.57 -7.75 8.29
C SER A 131 -6.74 -8.84 7.61
N GLU A 132 -5.91 -8.45 6.65
CA GLU A 132 -5.24 -9.42 5.78
C GLU A 132 -3.87 -9.88 6.31
N ALA A 133 -3.16 -8.99 7.01
CA ALA A 133 -1.79 -9.22 7.43
C ALA A 133 -1.47 -8.60 8.80
N GLY A 134 -2.46 -8.49 9.69
CA GLY A 134 -2.28 -7.90 11.02
C GLY A 134 -1.09 -8.47 11.80
N ASN A 135 -0.82 -9.77 11.72
CA ASN A 135 0.31 -10.41 12.41
C ASN A 135 1.70 -9.96 11.88
N PHE A 136 1.76 -9.34 10.70
CA PHE A 136 2.97 -8.75 10.12
C PHE A 136 3.12 -7.26 10.40
N VAL A 137 2.08 -6.61 10.95
CA VAL A 137 2.10 -5.19 11.28
C VAL A 137 2.89 -4.99 12.56
N LYS A 138 3.93 -4.14 12.50
CA LYS A 138 4.75 -3.79 13.66
C LYS A 138 3.94 -3.00 14.69
N ASP A 139 4.33 -3.14 15.95
CA ASP A 139 3.62 -2.50 17.06
C ASP A 139 3.50 -0.98 16.93
N GLU A 140 4.59 -0.32 16.54
CA GLU A 140 4.62 1.12 16.30
C GLU A 140 3.54 1.60 15.32
N VAL A 141 3.19 0.79 14.32
CA VAL A 141 2.25 1.16 13.27
C VAL A 141 0.80 1.13 13.77
N TRP A 142 0.39 0.08 14.49
CA TRP A 142 -0.98 0.01 15.00
C TRP A 142 -1.17 0.92 16.23
N HIS A 143 -0.11 1.22 17.00
CA HIS A 143 -0.13 2.28 17.99
C HIS A 143 -0.36 3.66 17.35
N ALA A 144 0.33 3.97 16.24
CA ALA A 144 0.12 5.20 15.50
C ALA A 144 -1.32 5.31 14.95
N LEU A 145 -1.90 4.20 14.50
CA LEU A 145 -3.30 4.15 14.09
C LEU A 145 -4.24 4.55 15.23
N ILE A 146 -4.04 4.03 16.44
CA ILE A 146 -4.84 4.41 17.62
C ILE A 146 -4.77 5.93 17.84
N ILE A 147 -3.57 6.52 17.78
CA ILE A 147 -3.39 7.97 17.93
C ILE A 147 -4.16 8.74 16.85
N VAL A 148 -4.14 8.29 15.59
CA VAL A 148 -4.89 8.93 14.50
C VAL A 148 -6.39 8.85 14.77
N ILE A 149 -6.89 7.70 15.22
CA ILE A 149 -8.31 7.50 15.56
C ILE A 149 -8.69 8.42 16.73
N SER A 150 -7.93 8.45 17.82
CA SER A 150 -8.20 9.33 18.97
C SER A 150 -8.32 10.80 18.56
N ASN A 151 -7.51 11.24 17.61
CA ASN A 151 -7.49 12.62 17.09
C ASN A 151 -8.52 12.90 15.97
N ALA A 152 -9.38 11.94 15.63
CA ALA A 152 -10.40 12.05 14.59
C ALA A 152 -11.80 11.89 15.21
N SER A 153 -12.21 12.85 16.04
CA SER A 153 -13.47 12.78 16.78
C SER A 153 -14.72 12.68 15.90
N ASP A 154 -14.64 13.23 14.69
CA ASP A 154 -15.65 13.13 13.64
C ASP A 154 -15.76 11.72 13.02
N LEU A 155 -14.75 10.87 13.20
CA LEU A 155 -14.68 9.53 12.61
C LEU A 155 -14.74 8.39 13.64
N HIS A 156 -14.90 8.67 14.94
CA HIS A 156 -14.94 7.65 15.99
C HIS A 156 -16.05 6.62 15.72
N GLY A 157 -17.29 7.09 15.50
CA GLY A 157 -18.43 6.23 15.20
C GLY A 157 -18.20 5.37 13.96
N TYR A 158 -17.76 5.98 12.86
CA TYR A 158 -17.44 5.28 11.60
C TYR A 158 -16.40 4.19 11.83
N THR A 159 -15.30 4.55 12.50
CA THR A 159 -14.15 3.67 12.72
C THR A 159 -14.56 2.44 13.51
N VAL A 160 -15.32 2.60 14.60
CA VAL A 160 -15.71 1.48 15.47
C VAL A 160 -16.66 0.53 14.75
N ARG A 161 -17.59 1.07 13.95
CA ARG A 161 -18.52 0.26 13.15
C ARG A 161 -17.80 -0.49 12.03
N ALA A 162 -16.91 0.18 11.31
CA ALA A 162 -16.08 -0.44 10.28
C ALA A 162 -15.19 -1.54 10.86
N LEU A 163 -14.52 -1.25 11.98
CA LEU A 163 -13.64 -2.19 12.69
C LEU A 163 -14.41 -3.38 13.26
N TYR A 164 -15.63 -3.18 13.76
CA TYR A 164 -16.50 -4.27 14.22
C TYR A 164 -16.84 -5.25 13.08
N ARG A 165 -17.17 -4.74 11.89
CA ARG A 165 -17.41 -5.60 10.71
C ARG A 165 -16.18 -6.40 10.30
N VAL A 166 -15.03 -5.74 10.25
CA VAL A 166 -13.77 -6.39 9.87
C VAL A 166 -13.38 -7.44 10.91
N PHE A 167 -13.55 -7.13 12.20
CA PHE A 167 -13.30 -8.06 13.30
C PHE A 167 -14.21 -9.30 13.23
N GLN A 168 -15.48 -9.16 12.86
CA GLN A 168 -16.37 -10.31 12.67
C GLN A 168 -15.91 -11.25 11.54
N ALA A 169 -15.25 -10.72 10.51
CA ALA A 169 -14.73 -11.50 9.39
C ALA A 169 -13.36 -12.14 9.71
N SER A 170 -12.49 -11.44 10.44
CA SER A 170 -11.08 -11.79 10.59
C SER A 170 -10.64 -11.75 12.07
N THR A 171 -10.93 -12.80 12.83
CA THR A 171 -10.54 -12.88 14.27
C THR A 171 -9.13 -13.41 14.53
N GLU A 172 -8.43 -13.88 13.49
CA GLU A 172 -7.12 -14.54 13.61
C GLU A 172 -5.94 -13.55 13.71
N GLN A 173 -6.18 -12.27 13.44
CA GLN A 173 -5.14 -11.23 13.37
C GLN A 173 -5.02 -10.51 14.72
N GLU A 174 -3.93 -10.73 15.44
CA GLU A 174 -3.78 -10.24 16.81
C GLU A 174 -3.83 -8.71 16.91
N SER A 175 -3.14 -8.01 16.01
CA SER A 175 -3.12 -6.54 15.99
C SER A 175 -4.50 -5.93 15.67
N LEU A 176 -5.29 -6.59 14.81
CA LEU A 176 -6.67 -6.19 14.55
C LEU A 176 -7.52 -6.32 15.82
N VAL A 177 -7.42 -7.45 16.53
CA VAL A 177 -8.15 -7.68 17.78
C VAL A 177 -7.78 -6.63 18.83
N ARG A 178 -6.49 -6.31 18.98
CA ARG A 178 -6.02 -5.29 19.94
C ARG A 178 -6.62 -3.91 19.63
N VAL A 179 -6.59 -3.49 18.37
CA VAL A 179 -7.18 -2.21 17.95
C VAL A 179 -8.70 -2.22 18.12
N ALA A 180 -9.36 -3.34 17.81
CA ALA A 180 -10.81 -3.54 17.99
C ALA A 180 -11.25 -3.42 19.44
N VAL A 181 -10.58 -4.14 20.35
CA VAL A 181 -10.88 -4.09 21.78
C VAL A 181 -10.72 -2.67 22.33
N TRP A 182 -9.65 -1.96 21.94
CA TRP A 182 -9.44 -0.59 22.37
C TRP A 182 -10.53 0.35 21.86
N CYS A 183 -10.83 0.32 20.55
CA CYS A 183 -11.85 1.21 19.96
C CYS A 183 -13.26 0.93 20.52
N VAL A 184 -13.63 -0.34 20.71
CA VAL A 184 -14.93 -0.71 21.29
C VAL A 184 -15.00 -0.32 22.76
N GLY A 185 -13.89 -0.40 23.50
CA GLY A 185 -13.81 0.03 24.89
C GLY A 185 -14.04 1.53 25.06
N GLU A 186 -13.46 2.36 24.18
CA GLU A 186 -13.55 3.82 24.26
C GLU A 186 -14.84 4.38 23.64
N TYR A 187 -15.31 3.80 22.53
CA TYR A 187 -16.36 4.38 21.68
C TYR A 187 -17.53 3.40 21.43
N GLY A 188 -17.71 2.40 22.30
CA GLY A 188 -18.77 1.39 22.17
C GLY A 188 -20.19 1.96 22.24
N ASP A 189 -20.38 3.13 22.85
CA ASP A 189 -21.65 3.86 22.85
C ASP A 189 -22.05 4.32 21.44
N MET A 190 -21.09 4.75 20.62
CA MET A 190 -21.30 5.17 19.23
C MET A 190 -21.61 3.98 18.31
N LEU A 191 -21.11 2.79 18.65
CA LEU A 191 -21.43 1.53 17.97
C LEU A 191 -22.89 1.14 18.19
N VAL A 192 -23.39 1.20 19.43
CA VAL A 192 -24.75 0.76 19.78
C VAL A 192 -25.81 1.78 19.37
N ASN A 193 -25.53 3.08 19.53
CA ASN A 193 -26.51 4.15 19.32
C ASN A 193 -26.49 4.75 17.90
N ASN A 194 -25.66 4.23 16.99
CA ASN A 194 -25.44 4.76 15.63
C ASN A 194 -25.11 6.26 15.59
N VAL A 195 -24.43 6.76 16.64
CA VAL A 195 -24.03 8.17 16.73
C VAL A 195 -22.90 8.42 15.73
N GLY A 196 -23.02 9.50 14.97
CA GLY A 196 -22.02 9.86 13.94
C GLY A 196 -21.99 8.88 12.77
N MET A 197 -23.13 8.32 12.36
CA MET A 197 -23.25 7.53 11.13
C MET A 197 -23.05 8.41 9.90
N LEU A 198 -22.07 8.05 9.08
CA LEU A 198 -21.81 8.71 7.81
C LEU A 198 -22.68 8.10 6.71
N ASP A 199 -23.07 8.91 5.71
CA ASP A 199 -23.92 8.48 4.58
C ASP A 199 -23.30 7.38 3.72
N ILE A 200 -21.98 7.16 3.84
CA ILE A 200 -21.24 6.12 3.13
C ILE A 200 -21.36 4.74 3.78
N GLU A 201 -21.98 4.65 4.97
CA GLU A 201 -22.06 3.43 5.74
C GLU A 201 -23.32 2.63 5.40
N GLU A 202 -23.15 1.33 5.13
CA GLU A 202 -24.29 0.40 5.18
C GLU A 202 -24.77 0.25 6.63
N PRO A 203 -26.03 -0.15 6.89
CA PRO A 203 -26.47 -0.52 8.24
C PRO A 203 -25.67 -1.73 8.77
N ILE A 204 -25.44 -1.81 10.08
CA ILE A 204 -24.91 -3.03 10.74
C ILE A 204 -26.00 -4.09 10.80
#